data_AF-A0A968LUC2-F1
#
_entry.id   AF-A0A968LUC2-F1
#
_cell.length_a   1.000
_cell.length_b   1.000
_cell.length_c   1.000
_cell.angle_alpha   90.00
_cell.angle_beta   90.00
_cell.angle_gamma   90.00
#
_symmetry.space_group_name_H-M   'P 1'
#
loop_
_entity.id
_entity.type
_entity.pdbx_description
1 polymer ?
#
loop_
_entity_poly.entity_id
_entity_poly.type
_entity_poly.pdbx_seq_one_letter_code
_entity_poly.pdbx_strand_id
1 'polypeptide(L)'
;MKRWLGNLERLLDNSLTLPQMELTWIKGRSFQRGKNEIHLNYLHPAKACVAEHETAHALEANHADLLKAAVQFRTTRTASERPVGLATLFPRHGYRSTETTLRDGFMHAYTGKLYRNASGTDYATEVTSMGIQHLLEDTGKFFHEDIEHFFFTLGQLAGARIHL
;
A
#
# COMPACT_ATOMS: atom_id res chain seq x y z
N MET A 1 15.28 15.66 -16.08
CA MET A 1 14.30 14.71 -15.48
C MET A 1 15.03 13.96 -14.38
N LYS A 2 14.65 14.15 -13.10
CA LYS A 2 15.38 13.59 -11.96
C LYS A 2 14.85 12.18 -11.71
N ARG A 3 15.68 11.17 -11.96
CA ARG A 3 15.44 9.77 -11.61
C ARG A 3 15.29 9.70 -10.08
N TRP A 4 14.13 9.31 -9.59
CA TRP A 4 13.96 8.95 -8.19
C TRP A 4 14.26 7.45 -8.09
N LEU A 5 15.36 7.10 -7.42
CA LEU A 5 15.67 5.73 -7.05
C LEU A 5 15.31 5.59 -5.57
N GLY A 6 14.10 5.11 -5.30
CA GLY A 6 13.67 4.75 -3.95
C GLY A 6 14.50 3.62 -3.38
N ASN A 7 14.42 3.43 -2.07
CA ASN A 7 14.95 2.25 -1.39
C ASN A 7 14.24 0.98 -1.85
N LEU A 8 12.97 1.07 -2.28
CA LEU A 8 12.18 -0.10 -2.69
C LEU A 8 12.78 -0.85 -3.87
N GLU A 9 13.30 -0.17 -4.92
CA GLU A 9 13.90 -0.85 -6.08
C GLU A 9 15.05 -1.78 -5.69
N ARG A 10 15.76 -1.50 -4.59
CA ARG A 10 16.84 -2.37 -4.08
C ARG A 10 16.35 -3.62 -3.37
N LEU A 11 15.08 -3.63 -2.96
CA LEU A 11 14.44 -4.73 -2.23
C LEU A 11 13.66 -5.65 -3.15
N LEU A 12 13.41 -5.25 -4.40
CA LEU A 12 12.64 -6.03 -5.36
C LEU A 12 13.49 -7.20 -5.90
N ASP A 13 12.85 -8.37 -6.02
CA ASP A 13 13.38 -9.45 -6.84
C ASP A 13 13.54 -8.99 -8.31
N ASN A 14 14.56 -9.52 -9.00
CA ASN A 14 14.87 -9.13 -10.38
C ASN A 14 13.74 -9.42 -11.39
N SER A 15 12.76 -10.26 -11.05
CA SER A 15 11.56 -10.49 -11.86
C SER A 15 10.50 -9.40 -11.72
N LEU A 16 10.58 -8.55 -10.69
CA LEU A 16 9.72 -7.40 -10.50
C LEU A 16 10.33 -6.18 -11.16
N THR A 17 9.60 -5.61 -12.12
CA THR A 17 10.01 -4.38 -12.80
C THR A 17 9.01 -3.28 -12.51
N LEU A 18 9.50 -2.08 -12.20
CA LEU A 18 8.71 -0.86 -12.25
C LEU A 18 9.06 -0.09 -13.53
N PRO A 19 8.08 0.54 -14.19
CA PRO A 19 8.40 1.47 -15.26
C PRO A 19 9.11 2.70 -14.68
N GLN A 20 9.63 3.56 -15.54
CA GLN A 20 10.14 4.84 -15.07
C GLN A 20 9.00 5.64 -14.40
N MET A 21 9.20 6.00 -13.13
CA MET A 21 8.25 6.79 -12.36
C MET A 21 8.34 8.28 -12.72
N GLU A 22 7.17 8.87 -12.97
CA GLU A 22 6.97 10.29 -13.20
C GLU A 22 6.49 10.95 -11.90
N LEU A 23 7.30 11.88 -11.40
CA LEU A 23 7.09 12.53 -10.11
C LEU A 23 6.53 13.94 -10.28
N THR A 24 5.39 14.20 -9.65
CA THR A 24 4.76 15.54 -9.62
C THR A 24 4.58 16.02 -8.19
N TRP A 25 4.91 17.29 -7.92
CA TRP A 25 4.66 17.91 -6.62
C TRP A 25 3.29 18.59 -6.61
N ILE A 26 2.49 18.35 -5.57
CA ILE A 26 1.12 18.85 -5.49
C ILE A 26 0.77 19.45 -4.12
N LYS A 27 -0.26 20.29 -4.08
CA LYS A 27 -0.93 20.71 -2.85
C LYS A 27 -2.08 19.73 -2.57
N GLY A 28 -1.95 18.89 -1.54
CA GLY A 28 -2.99 17.90 -1.20
C GLY A 28 -2.41 16.59 -0.68
N ARG A 29 -3.24 15.55 -0.50
CA ARG A 29 -2.73 14.21 -0.14
C ARG A 29 -1.90 13.66 -1.30
N SER A 30 -0.79 12.98 -0.99
CA SER A 30 -0.05 12.21 -1.98
C SER A 30 -0.92 11.08 -2.53
N PHE A 31 -0.66 10.70 -3.78
CA PHE A 31 -1.32 9.54 -4.40
C PHE A 31 -0.54 9.04 -5.62
N GLN A 32 -0.71 7.76 -5.91
CA GLN A 32 -0.34 7.13 -7.15
C GLN A 32 -1.48 7.20 -8.18
N ARG A 33 -1.14 7.41 -9.46
CA ARG A 33 -2.10 7.38 -10.58
C ARG A 33 -1.58 6.51 -11.74
N GLY A 34 -2.46 5.66 -12.27
CA GLY A 34 -2.14 4.83 -13.43
C GLY A 34 -1.13 3.74 -13.09
N LYS A 35 -0.04 3.66 -13.86
CA LYS A 35 1.05 2.67 -13.62
C LYS A 35 2.38 3.30 -13.29
N ASN A 36 2.53 4.61 -13.45
CA ASN A 36 3.83 5.25 -13.37
C ASN A 36 3.83 6.68 -12.85
N GLU A 37 2.69 7.23 -12.43
CA GLU A 37 2.64 8.60 -11.93
C GLU A 37 2.52 8.61 -10.40
N ILE A 38 3.41 9.36 -9.75
CA ILE A 38 3.39 9.58 -8.31
C ILE A 38 3.26 11.09 -8.06
N HIS A 39 2.21 11.46 -7.34
CA HIS A 39 1.97 12.83 -6.91
C HIS A 39 2.30 12.97 -5.43
N LEU A 40 3.32 13.75 -5.09
CA LEU A 40 3.77 13.95 -3.72
C LEU A 40 3.40 15.34 -3.20
N ASN A 41 2.91 15.39 -1.95
CA ASN A 41 2.73 16.64 -1.25
C ASN A 41 4.08 17.31 -0.95
N TYR A 42 4.27 18.55 -1.41
CA TYR A 42 5.51 19.30 -1.16
C TYR A 42 5.73 19.70 0.31
N LEU A 43 4.67 19.71 1.13
CA LEU A 43 4.69 20.09 2.55
C LEU A 43 4.91 18.91 3.51
N HIS A 44 4.85 17.66 3.05
CA HIS A 44 4.96 16.52 3.98
C HIS A 44 6.43 16.29 4.39
N PRO A 45 6.77 16.22 5.69
CA PRO A 45 8.15 16.03 6.15
C PRO A 45 8.68 14.60 5.96
N ALA A 46 7.80 13.58 5.98
CA ALA A 46 8.15 12.17 5.78
C ALA A 46 8.13 11.75 4.30
N LYS A 47 8.90 12.45 3.45
CA LYS A 47 8.82 12.31 1.98
C LYS A 47 9.19 10.91 1.47
N ALA A 48 10.11 10.23 2.14
CA ALA A 48 10.58 8.90 1.71
C ALA A 48 9.50 7.83 1.92
N CYS A 49 9.03 7.61 3.15
CA CYS A 49 8.02 6.57 3.42
C CYS A 49 6.73 6.78 2.61
N VAL A 50 6.27 8.03 2.45
CA VAL A 50 5.11 8.34 1.62
C VAL A 50 5.39 8.04 0.13
N ALA A 51 6.58 8.36 -0.39
CA ALA A 51 6.93 8.03 -1.77
C ALA A 51 7.00 6.51 -2.01
N GLU A 52 7.54 5.75 -1.05
CA GLU A 52 7.61 4.29 -1.12
C GLU A 52 6.21 3.66 -1.02
N HIS A 53 5.32 4.23 -0.19
CA HIS A 53 3.90 3.87 -0.13
C HIS A 53 3.22 4.03 -1.49
N GLU A 54 3.39 5.19 -2.15
CA GLU A 54 2.82 5.39 -3.49
C GLU A 54 3.48 4.50 -4.55
N THR A 55 4.77 4.21 -4.40
CA THR A 55 5.48 3.30 -5.32
C THR A 55 4.98 1.85 -5.18
N ALA A 56 4.58 1.43 -3.98
CA ALA A 56 3.96 0.13 -3.76
C ALA A 56 2.61 -0.03 -4.49
N HIS A 57 1.81 1.03 -4.59
CA HIS A 57 0.61 1.01 -5.43
C HIS A 57 0.97 0.88 -6.91
N ALA A 58 2.05 1.53 -7.37
CA ALA A 58 2.53 1.34 -8.73
C ALA A 58 3.01 -0.11 -8.96
N LEU A 59 3.62 -0.75 -7.97
CA LEU A 59 4.01 -2.16 -8.03
C LEU A 59 2.78 -3.05 -8.26
N GLU A 60 1.73 -2.93 -7.44
CA GLU A 60 0.48 -3.67 -7.63
C GLU A 60 -0.18 -3.38 -8.99
N ALA A 61 -0.17 -2.12 -9.44
CA ALA A 61 -0.75 -1.73 -10.72
C ALA A 61 0.00 -2.31 -11.94
N ASN A 62 1.30 -2.62 -11.79
CA ASN A 62 2.11 -3.23 -12.84
C ASN A 62 2.14 -4.76 -12.77
N HIS A 63 1.85 -5.35 -11.61
CA HIS A 63 1.90 -6.78 -11.37
C HIS A 63 0.58 -7.29 -10.82
N ALA A 64 -0.33 -7.69 -11.72
CA ALA A 64 -1.69 -8.11 -11.37
C ALA A 64 -1.73 -9.29 -10.38
N ASP A 65 -0.72 -10.17 -10.41
CA ASP A 65 -0.61 -11.28 -9.48
C ASP A 65 -0.33 -10.80 -8.04
N LEU A 66 0.47 -9.74 -7.87
CA LEU A 66 0.72 -9.14 -6.55
C LEU A 66 -0.55 -8.45 -6.02
N LEU A 67 -1.28 -7.75 -6.89
CA LEU A 67 -2.58 -7.18 -6.50
C LEU A 67 -3.57 -8.28 -6.09
N LYS A 68 -3.65 -9.37 -6.87
CA LYS A 68 -4.51 -10.52 -6.56
C LYS A 68 -4.14 -11.15 -5.22
N ALA A 69 -2.85 -11.34 -4.95
CA ALA A 69 -2.36 -11.85 -3.68
C ALA A 69 -2.72 -10.92 -2.51
N ALA A 70 -2.57 -9.60 -2.67
CA ALA A 70 -2.93 -8.62 -1.66
C ALA A 70 -4.43 -8.59 -1.37
N VAL A 71 -5.27 -8.64 -2.41
CA VAL A 71 -6.73 -8.73 -2.25
C VAL A 71 -7.12 -10.01 -1.53
N GLN A 72 -6.53 -11.15 -1.89
CA GLN A 72 -6.78 -12.42 -1.23
C GLN A 72 -6.36 -12.37 0.25
N PHE A 73 -5.15 -11.90 0.54
CA PHE A 73 -4.64 -11.76 1.91
C PHE A 73 -5.57 -10.91 2.78
N ARG A 74 -5.93 -9.70 2.31
CA ARG A 74 -6.90 -8.84 3.02
C ARG A 74 -8.22 -9.56 3.22
N THR A 75 -8.78 -10.14 2.16
CA THR A 75 -10.11 -10.78 2.19
C THR A 75 -10.16 -11.95 3.18
N THR A 76 -9.13 -12.80 3.19
CA THR A 76 -9.03 -13.93 4.11
C THR A 76 -8.95 -13.44 5.55
N ARG A 77 -8.11 -12.44 5.83
CA ARG A 77 -7.97 -11.88 7.17
C ARG A 77 -9.24 -11.19 7.68
N THR A 78 -9.93 -10.49 6.79
CA THR A 78 -11.11 -9.70 7.15
C THR A 78 -12.44 -10.43 6.96
N ALA A 79 -12.44 -11.76 6.80
CA ALA A 79 -13.63 -12.50 6.37
C ALA A 79 -14.85 -12.34 7.30
N SER A 80 -14.62 -12.12 8.59
CA SER A 80 -15.66 -11.88 9.60
C SER A 80 -15.97 -10.40 9.86
N GLU A 81 -15.23 -9.49 9.24
CA GLU A 81 -15.31 -8.05 9.51
C GLU A 81 -16.42 -7.38 8.69
N ARG A 82 -16.95 -6.27 9.22
CA ARG A 82 -17.89 -5.40 8.50
C ARG A 82 -17.19 -4.09 8.12
N PRO A 83 -17.43 -3.54 6.91
CA PRO A 83 -16.84 -2.27 6.53
C PRO A 83 -17.24 -1.14 7.49
N VAL A 84 -16.25 -0.36 7.94
CA VAL A 84 -16.43 0.84 8.76
C VAL A 84 -15.88 2.06 8.04
N GLY A 85 -16.49 3.22 8.26
CA GLY A 85 -16.08 4.47 7.60
C GLY A 85 -14.73 4.97 8.11
N LEU A 86 -13.79 5.28 7.21
CA LEU A 86 -12.50 5.86 7.58
C LEU A 86 -12.65 7.26 8.16
N ALA A 87 -13.64 8.04 7.71
CA ALA A 87 -13.96 9.34 8.30
C ALA A 87 -14.44 9.23 9.76
N THR A 88 -15.06 8.11 10.13
CA THR A 88 -15.48 7.86 11.51
C THR A 88 -14.29 7.50 12.39
N LEU A 89 -13.37 6.66 11.89
CA LEU A 89 -12.17 6.25 12.62
C LEU A 89 -11.13 7.38 12.73
N PHE A 90 -11.03 8.20 11.69
CA PHE A 90 -9.99 9.22 11.54
C PHE A 90 -10.59 10.59 11.13
N PRO A 91 -11.36 11.24 12.02
CA PRO A 91 -12.20 12.39 11.67
C PRO A 91 -11.43 13.64 11.18
N ARG A 92 -10.12 13.71 11.41
CA ARG A 92 -9.27 14.85 11.02
C ARG A 92 -8.39 14.60 9.80
N HIS A 93 -8.51 13.43 9.16
CA HIS A 93 -7.65 13.01 8.05
C HIS A 93 -8.25 13.29 6.66
N GLY A 94 -9.42 13.92 6.59
CA GLY A 94 -10.04 14.35 5.33
C GLY A 94 -10.54 13.20 4.45
N TYR A 95 -10.84 12.05 5.04
CA TYR A 95 -11.48 10.94 4.32
C TYR A 95 -12.90 11.30 3.89
N ARG A 96 -13.31 10.83 2.71
CA ARG A 96 -14.68 10.95 2.23
C ARG A 96 -15.59 9.98 3.00
N SER A 97 -16.88 10.29 3.06
CA SER A 97 -17.89 9.42 3.69
C SER A 97 -18.02 8.05 3.02
N THR A 98 -17.60 7.93 1.76
CA THR A 98 -17.62 6.68 0.99
C THR A 98 -16.37 5.83 1.18
N GLU A 99 -15.32 6.36 1.84
CA GLU A 99 -14.09 5.61 2.10
C GLU A 99 -14.30 4.70 3.31
N THR A 100 -14.24 3.39 3.08
CA THR A 100 -14.45 2.37 4.11
C THR A 100 -13.24 1.44 4.23
N THR A 101 -13.12 0.83 5.40
CA THR A 101 -12.06 -0.13 5.72
C THR A 101 -12.62 -1.32 6.48
N LEU A 102 -11.96 -2.46 6.34
CA LEU A 102 -12.15 -3.64 7.17
C LEU A 102 -11.01 -3.67 8.18
N ARG A 103 -11.28 -3.29 9.43
CA ARG A 103 -10.22 -3.01 10.39
C ARG A 103 -9.33 -4.23 10.66
N ASP A 104 -9.95 -5.38 10.96
CA ASP A 104 -9.25 -6.60 11.38
C ASP A 104 -8.21 -6.35 12.51
N GLY A 105 -7.37 -7.32 12.82
CA GLY A 105 -6.16 -7.19 13.64
C GLY A 105 -4.96 -6.56 12.92
N PHE A 106 -5.15 -5.81 11.83
CA PHE A 106 -4.04 -5.08 11.21
C PHE A 106 -3.41 -4.09 12.20
N MET A 107 -2.08 -3.93 12.13
CA MET A 107 -1.36 -2.90 12.89
C MET A 107 -2.00 -1.51 12.73
N HIS A 108 -2.50 -1.20 11.52
CA HIS A 108 -3.23 0.03 11.26
C HIS A 108 -4.51 -0.24 10.45
N ALA A 109 -5.64 0.30 10.91
CA ALA A 109 -6.95 0.07 10.29
C ALA A 109 -7.03 0.53 8.83
N TYR A 110 -6.15 1.43 8.38
CA TYR A 110 -6.09 1.86 6.98
C TYR A 110 -5.68 0.73 6.02
N THR A 111 -4.91 -0.25 6.48
CA THR A 111 -4.45 -1.40 5.67
C THR A 111 -5.61 -2.19 5.06
N GLY A 112 -6.75 -2.25 5.76
CA GLY A 112 -7.96 -2.93 5.28
C GLY A 112 -8.85 -2.11 4.35
N LYS A 113 -8.39 -0.95 3.85
CA LYS A 113 -9.20 -0.08 3.00
C LYS A 113 -9.70 -0.79 1.74
N LEU A 114 -10.94 -0.47 1.37
CA LEU A 114 -11.62 -1.03 0.21
C LEU A 114 -11.55 -0.05 -0.97
N TYR A 115 -10.77 -0.41 -1.99
CA TYR A 115 -10.71 0.28 -3.28
C TYR A 115 -11.42 -0.54 -4.34
N ARG A 116 -12.75 -0.42 -4.37
CA ARG A 116 -13.60 -1.15 -5.32
C ARG A 116 -14.20 -0.21 -6.35
N ASN A 117 -14.27 -0.67 -7.60
CA ASN A 117 -14.99 0.02 -8.67
C ASN A 117 -16.51 -0.25 -8.55
N ALA A 118 -17.30 0.27 -9.49
CA ALA A 118 -18.75 0.08 -9.51
C ALA A 118 -19.19 -1.39 -9.64
N SER A 119 -18.36 -2.27 -10.20
CA SER A 119 -18.62 -3.72 -10.26
C SER A 119 -18.19 -4.47 -9.01
N GLY A 120 -17.72 -3.77 -7.96
CA GLY A 120 -17.23 -4.37 -6.72
C GLY A 120 -15.85 -5.01 -6.83
N THR A 121 -15.14 -4.82 -7.94
CA THR A 121 -13.80 -5.36 -8.18
C THR A 121 -12.76 -4.46 -7.54
N ASP A 122 -11.85 -5.06 -6.77
CA ASP A 122 -10.71 -4.34 -6.19
C ASP A 122 -9.71 -3.93 -7.29
N TYR A 123 -9.33 -2.64 -7.29
CA TYR A 123 -8.36 -2.09 -8.24
C TYR A 123 -7.04 -1.63 -7.59
N ALA A 124 -7.00 -1.62 -6.25
CA ALA A 124 -5.82 -1.32 -5.45
C ALA A 124 -6.01 -1.89 -4.03
N THR A 125 -4.94 -2.01 -3.24
CA THR A 125 -5.04 -2.28 -1.81
C THR A 125 -4.07 -1.40 -1.02
N GLU A 126 -4.30 -1.28 0.29
CA GLU A 126 -3.30 -0.70 1.21
C GLU A 126 -2.36 -1.75 1.82
N VAL A 127 -2.48 -3.01 1.43
CA VAL A 127 -1.72 -4.10 2.07
C VAL A 127 -0.24 -3.96 1.77
N THR A 128 0.15 -3.90 0.49
CA THR A 128 1.57 -3.82 0.14
C THR A 128 2.17 -2.46 0.51
N SER A 129 1.42 -1.37 0.33
CA SER A 129 1.85 0.01 0.63
C SER A 129 2.10 0.24 2.12
N MET A 130 1.15 -0.14 2.99
CA MET A 130 1.32 -0.03 4.44
C MET A 130 2.39 -0.99 4.96
N GLY A 131 2.49 -2.19 4.38
CA GLY A 131 3.54 -3.15 4.74
C GLY A 131 4.95 -2.58 4.51
N ILE A 132 5.19 -2.02 3.32
CA ILE A 132 6.48 -1.37 2.99
C ILE A 132 6.72 -0.16 3.91
N GLN A 133 5.68 0.64 4.17
CA GLN A 133 5.81 1.77 5.08
C GLN A 133 6.22 1.31 6.50
N HIS A 134 5.59 0.26 7.04
CA HIS A 134 5.94 -0.29 8.34
C HIS A 134 7.36 -0.89 8.37
N LEU A 135 7.78 -1.56 7.30
CA LEU A 135 9.18 -2.02 7.17
C LEU A 135 10.18 -0.87 7.28
N LEU A 136 9.88 0.29 6.67
CA LEU A 136 10.79 1.44 6.64
C LEU A 136 10.74 2.30 7.90
N GLU A 137 9.59 2.40 8.55
CA GLU A 137 9.42 3.20 9.76
C GLU A 137 9.93 2.49 11.01
N ASP A 138 9.54 1.23 11.22
CA ASP A 138 9.99 0.41 12.36
C ASP A 138 9.76 -1.08 12.07
N THR A 139 10.77 -1.71 11.44
CA THR A 139 10.75 -3.14 11.10
C THR A 139 10.51 -4.03 12.31
N GLY A 140 11.13 -3.70 13.45
CA GLY A 140 11.07 -4.50 14.66
C GLY A 140 9.65 -4.49 15.23
N LYS A 141 9.02 -3.32 15.31
CA LYS A 141 7.63 -3.19 15.72
C LYS A 141 6.69 -3.92 14.76
N PHE A 142 6.92 -3.81 13.44
CA PHE A 142 6.10 -4.50 12.44
C PHE A 142 6.09 -6.01 12.62
N PHE A 143 7.27 -6.61 12.81
CA PHE A 143 7.41 -8.03 13.07
C PHE A 143 6.64 -8.48 14.32
N HIS A 144 6.63 -7.68 15.40
CA HIS A 144 6.01 -8.07 16.66
C HIS A 144 4.49 -7.87 16.67
N GLU A 145 3.96 -6.79 16.07
CA GLU A 145 2.53 -6.49 16.16
C GLU A 145 1.69 -7.11 15.02
N ASP A 146 2.28 -7.38 13.85
CA ASP A 146 1.56 -8.01 12.74
C ASP A 146 2.49 -8.90 11.88
N ILE A 147 2.91 -10.02 12.48
CA ILE A 147 3.89 -10.94 11.88
C ILE A 147 3.43 -11.52 10.53
N GLU A 148 2.14 -11.77 10.36
CA GLU A 148 1.60 -12.29 9.09
C GLU A 148 1.70 -11.23 7.99
N HIS A 149 1.31 -9.97 8.27
CA HIS A 149 1.46 -8.88 7.31
C HIS A 149 2.93 -8.58 7.01
N PHE A 150 3.81 -8.72 8.01
CA PHE A 150 5.26 -8.64 7.83
C PHE A 150 5.75 -9.66 6.79
N PHE A 151 5.45 -10.95 6.99
CA PHE A 151 5.88 -11.99 6.04
C PHE A 151 5.21 -11.88 4.67
N PHE A 152 3.92 -11.50 4.63
CA PHE A 152 3.24 -11.21 3.38
C PHE A 152 3.97 -10.11 2.59
N THR A 153 4.36 -9.03 3.27
CA THR A 153 5.08 -7.90 2.64
C THR A 153 6.41 -8.36 2.05
N LEU A 154 7.19 -9.16 2.79
CA LEU A 154 8.42 -9.75 2.25
C LEU A 154 8.15 -10.64 1.03
N GLY A 155 7.05 -11.40 1.06
CA GLY A 155 6.61 -12.20 -0.08
C GLY A 155 6.31 -11.38 -1.32
N GLN A 156 5.63 -10.23 -1.17
CA GLN A 156 5.38 -9.31 -2.28
C GLN A 156 6.68 -8.77 -2.88
N LEU A 157 7.63 -8.37 -2.04
CA LEU A 157 8.94 -7.86 -2.49
C LEU A 157 9.79 -8.93 -3.19
N ALA A 158 9.65 -10.19 -2.76
CA ALA A 158 10.30 -11.35 -3.37
C ALA A 158 9.60 -11.87 -4.64
N GLY A 159 8.52 -11.22 -5.11
CA GLY A 159 7.79 -11.64 -6.31
C GLY A 159 6.87 -12.86 -6.09
N ALA A 160 6.24 -12.94 -4.91
CA ALA A 160 5.28 -13.98 -4.51
C ALA A 160 5.83 -15.42 -4.47
N ARG A 161 7.15 -15.61 -4.33
CA ARG A 161 7.81 -16.93 -4.29
C ARG A 161 7.95 -17.56 -2.91
N ILE A 162 7.43 -16.92 -1.85
CA ILE A 162 7.52 -17.50 -0.51
C ILE A 162 6.41 -18.54 -0.35
N HIS A 163 6.73 -19.78 -0.71
CA HIS A 163 5.97 -20.95 -0.24
C HIS A 163 6.24 -21.09 1.26
N LEU A 164 5.27 -20.70 2.08
CA LEU A 164 5.23 -21.04 3.51
C LEU A 164 4.72 -22.47 3.68
#